data_AF-A0A4R4ZU48-F1
#
_entry.id   AF-A0A4R4ZU48-F1
#
_cell.length_a   1.000
_cell.length_b   1.000
_cell.length_c   1.000
_cell.angle_alpha   90.00
_cell.angle_beta   90.00
_cell.angle_gamma   90.00
#
_symmetry.space_group_name_H-M   'P 1'
#
loop_
_entity.id
_entity.type
_entity.pdbx_description
1 polymer ?
#
loop_
_entity_poly.entity_id
_entity_poly.type
_entity_poly.pdbx_seq_one_letter_code
_entity_poly.pdbx_strand_id
1 'polypeptide(L)'
;MNAAEVEELFERLGAAGVTLVVMIEPARITEGAGPWTASASGPGAPTSGVRVQGHPTFETCLGAALAGLRDGPGDWEWLDRFEQVLR
;
A
#
# COMPACT_ATOMS: atom_id res chain seq x y z
N MET A 1 12.60 4.96 0.47
CA MET A 1 11.72 5.82 1.30
C MET A 1 12.27 5.91 2.71
N ASN A 2 12.29 7.08 3.33
CA ASN A 2 12.64 7.27 4.73
C ASN A 2 11.38 7.27 5.63
N ALA A 3 11.56 7.27 6.96
CA ALA A 3 10.44 7.20 7.90
C ALA A 3 9.45 8.37 7.78
N ALA A 4 9.94 9.59 7.55
CA ALA A 4 9.10 10.78 7.41
C ALA A 4 8.25 10.75 6.13
N GLU A 5 8.81 10.22 5.04
CA GLU A 5 8.06 10.02 3.79
C GLU A 5 6.95 8.95 3.94
N VAL A 6 7.22 7.88 4.71
CA VAL A 6 6.20 6.87 5.04
C VAL A 6 5.09 7.48 5.90
N GLU A 7 5.45 8.28 6.91
CA GLU A 7 4.49 8.97 7.77
C GLU A 7 3.60 9.92 6.96
N GLU A 8 4.20 10.77 6.12
CA GLU A 8 3.47 11.69 5.23
C GLU A 8 2.50 10.92 4.32
N LEU A 9 2.92 9.80 3.75
CA LEU A 9 2.06 8.95 2.92
C LEU A 9 0.84 8.45 3.73
N PHE A 10 1.06 7.94 4.93
CA PHE A 10 -0.01 7.38 5.77
C PHE A 10 -1.00 8.47 6.23
N GLU A 11 -0.51 9.66 6.57
CA GLU A 11 -1.36 10.81 6.91
C GLU A 11 -2.26 11.20 5.73
N ARG A 12 -1.70 11.28 4.51
CA ARG A 12 -2.47 11.65 3.32
C ARG A 12 -3.49 10.59 2.92
N LEU A 13 -3.15 9.31 3.04
CA LEU A 13 -4.11 8.22 2.88
C LEU A 13 -5.26 8.33 3.89
N GLY A 14 -4.94 8.59 5.17
CA GLY A 14 -5.95 8.82 6.20
C GLY A 14 -6.87 10.00 5.89
N ALA A 15 -6.31 11.12 5.43
CA ALA A 15 -7.07 12.30 5.00
C ALA A 15 -7.98 12.01 3.78
N ALA A 16 -7.58 11.09 2.90
CA ALA A 16 -8.39 10.60 1.79
C ALA A 16 -9.44 9.54 2.21
N GLY A 17 -9.55 9.22 3.50
CA GLY A 17 -10.47 8.21 4.01
C GLY A 17 -10.02 6.77 3.72
N VAL A 18 -8.73 6.54 3.49
CA VAL A 18 -8.18 5.20 3.26
C VAL A 18 -7.64 4.65 4.57
N THR A 19 -8.13 3.47 4.96
CA THR A 19 -7.46 2.60 5.92
C THR A 19 -6.44 1.76 5.19
N LEU A 20 -5.15 1.90 5.51
CA LEU A 20 -4.07 1.05 4.99
C LEU A 20 -3.48 0.21 6.12
N VAL A 21 -3.32 -1.09 5.87
CA VAL A 21 -2.57 -2.01 6.73
C VAL A 21 -1.47 -2.64 5.89
N VAL A 22 -0.24 -2.60 6.41
CA VAL A 22 0.90 -3.34 5.86
C VAL A 22 1.43 -4.25 6.95
N MET A 23 1.60 -5.54 6.63
CA MET A 23 1.95 -6.56 7.61
C MET A 23 2.91 -7.60 7.04
N ILE A 24 3.65 -8.23 7.94
CA ILE A 24 4.48 -9.40 7.68
C ILE A 24 3.65 -10.64 8.04
N GLU A 25 3.53 -11.59 7.11
CA GLU A 25 2.87 -12.88 7.32
C GLU A 25 3.92 -14.00 7.42
N PRO A 26 4.28 -14.49 8.64
CA PRO A 26 5.32 -15.50 8.81
C PRO A 26 5.06 -16.82 8.07
N ALA A 27 3.80 -17.21 7.90
CA ALA A 27 3.43 -18.41 7.15
C ALA A 27 3.93 -18.36 5.70
N ARG A 28 3.95 -17.18 5.08
CA ARG A 28 4.46 -17.00 3.71
C ARG A 28 5.95 -17.26 3.61
N ILE A 29 6.70 -16.91 4.65
CA ILE A 29 8.14 -17.21 4.74
C ILE A 29 8.35 -18.72 4.73
N THR A 30 7.55 -19.45 5.52
CA THR A 30 7.65 -20.91 5.58
C THR A 30 7.28 -21.59 4.27
N GLU A 31 6.49 -20.94 3.42
CA GLU A 31 6.09 -21.40 2.08
C GLU A 31 7.07 -20.96 0.97
N GLY A 32 8.14 -20.23 1.31
CA GLY A 32 9.11 -19.70 0.34
C GLY A 32 8.58 -18.51 -0.48
N ALA A 33 7.50 -17.87 -0.04
CA ALA A 33 6.93 -16.67 -0.66
C ALA A 33 7.41 -15.38 0.04
N GLY A 34 7.22 -14.25 -0.63
CA GLY A 34 7.50 -12.94 -0.02
C GLY A 34 6.63 -12.69 1.23
N PRO A 35 7.20 -12.15 2.32
CA PRO A 35 6.49 -12.07 3.60
C PRO A 35 5.45 -10.95 3.67
N TRP A 36 5.52 -9.97 2.77
CA TRP A 36 4.75 -8.75 2.88
C TRP A 36 3.37 -8.88 2.24
N THR A 37 2.37 -8.45 3.00
CA THR A 37 0.98 -8.27 2.58
C THR A 37 0.54 -6.85 2.91
N ALA A 38 -0.25 -6.25 2.02
CA ALA A 38 -0.90 -4.98 2.27
C ALA A 38 -2.37 -5.06 1.89
N SER A 39 -3.20 -4.33 2.65
CA SER A 39 -4.62 -4.18 2.36
C SER A 39 -5.05 -2.73 2.55
N ALA A 40 -5.84 -2.21 1.61
CA ALA A 40 -6.42 -0.88 1.68
C ALA A 40 -7.95 -0.92 1.52
N SER A 41 -8.66 -0.09 2.28
CA SER A 41 -10.12 -0.02 2.27
C SER A 41 -10.61 1.37 2.69
N GLY A 42 -11.91 1.62 2.50
CA GLY A 42 -12.56 2.87 2.90
C GLY A 42 -13.07 3.70 1.71
N PRO A 43 -13.63 4.89 1.97
CA PRO A 43 -14.20 5.76 0.93
C PRO A 43 -13.24 6.11 -0.21
N GLY A 44 -11.94 6.19 0.06
CA GLY A 44 -10.90 6.42 -0.94
C GLY A 44 -10.32 5.14 -1.55
N ALA A 45 -11.01 4.01 -1.51
CA ALA A 45 -10.52 2.76 -2.09
C ALA A 45 -11.60 2.13 -2.99
N PRO A 46 -11.23 1.24 -3.93
CA PRO A 46 -12.22 0.45 -4.66
C PRO A 46 -13.22 -0.23 -3.71
N THR A 47 -14.46 -0.44 -4.15
CA THR A 47 -15.49 -1.09 -3.32
C THR A 47 -15.08 -2.50 -2.86
N SER A 48 -14.29 -3.21 -3.66
CA SER A 48 -13.71 -4.52 -3.30
C SER A 48 -12.56 -4.42 -2.29
N GLY A 49 -12.07 -3.21 -2.00
CA GLY A 49 -10.78 -2.97 -1.38
C GLY A 49 -9.61 -3.33 -2.29
N VAL A 50 -8.40 -3.11 -1.76
CA VAL A 50 -7.14 -3.56 -2.34
C VAL A 50 -6.55 -4.60 -1.40
N ARG A 51 -6.06 -5.72 -1.95
CA ARG A 51 -5.24 -6.68 -1.21
C ARG A 51 -4.14 -7.20 -2.12
N VAL A 52 -2.90 -7.04 -1.69
CA VAL A 52 -1.69 -7.55 -2.36
C VAL A 52 -0.90 -8.38 -1.38
N GLN A 53 -0.27 -9.46 -1.84
CA GLN A 53 0.35 -10.45 -0.98
C GLN A 53 1.53 -11.13 -1.67
N GLY A 54 2.45 -11.68 -0.88
CA GLY A 54 3.59 -12.42 -1.42
C GLY A 54 4.73 -11.54 -1.92
N HIS A 55 4.78 -10.27 -1.52
CA HIS A 55 5.81 -9.35 -1.96
C HIS A 55 7.10 -9.54 -1.14
N PRO A 56 8.28 -9.50 -1.80
CA PRO A 56 9.55 -9.78 -1.14
C PRO A 56 10.01 -8.63 -0.24
N THR A 57 9.57 -7.39 -0.50
CA THR A 57 9.96 -6.21 0.26
C THR A 57 8.75 -5.35 0.64
N PHE A 58 8.92 -4.52 1.66
CA PHE A 58 7.92 -3.53 2.07
C PHE A 58 7.57 -2.59 0.91
N GLU A 59 8.59 -2.10 0.20
CA GLU A 59 8.43 -1.13 -0.88
C GLU A 59 7.63 -1.70 -2.05
N THR A 60 7.94 -2.93 -2.48
CA THR A 60 7.22 -3.57 -3.59
C THR A 60 5.79 -3.90 -3.20
N CYS A 61 5.54 -4.27 -1.94
CA CYS A 61 4.21 -4.50 -1.39
C CYS A 61 3.38 -3.22 -1.34
N LEU A 62 3.96 -2.16 -0.76
CA LEU A 62 3.32 -0.87 -0.63
C LEU A 62 3.03 -0.26 -2.01
N GLY A 63 3.98 -0.29 -2.93
CA GLY A 63 3.78 0.18 -4.30
C GLY A 63 2.64 -0.53 -5.02
N ALA A 64 2.52 -1.86 -4.88
CA ALA A 64 1.42 -2.60 -5.46
C ALA A 64 0.05 -2.23 -4.84
N ALA A 65 0.02 -1.97 -3.52
CA ALA A 65 -1.21 -1.51 -2.86
C ALA A 65 -1.62 -0.10 -3.32
N LEU A 66 -0.67 0.83 -3.44
CA LEU A 66 -0.92 2.19 -3.92
C LEU A 66 -1.38 2.21 -5.37
N ALA A 67 -0.79 1.35 -6.22
CA ALA A 67 -1.24 1.20 -7.60
C ALA A 67 -2.72 0.76 -7.67
N GLY A 68 -3.14 -0.16 -6.81
CA GLY A 68 -4.54 -0.61 -6.74
C GLY A 68 -5.53 0.45 -6.23
N LEU A 69 -5.08 1.47 -5.49
CA LEU A 69 -5.96 2.57 -5.08
C LEU A 69 -6.44 3.41 -6.27
N ARG A 70 -5.66 3.47 -7.36
CA ARG A 70 -6.04 4.23 -8.56
C ARG A 70 -7.27 3.70 -9.28
N ASP A 71 -7.64 2.45 -9.02
CA ASP A 71 -8.89 1.86 -9.53
C ASP A 71 -10.13 2.30 -8.72
N GLY A 72 -9.92 3.01 -7.62
CA GLY A 72 -10.96 3.48 -6.71
C GLY A 72 -11.28 4.97 -6.85
N PRO A 73 -12.39 5.43 -6.25
CA PRO A 73 -12.74 6.85 -6.22
C PRO A 73 -11.71 7.64 -5.40
N GLY A 74 -11.12 8.67 -5.98
CA GLY A 74 -10.24 9.62 -5.28
C GLY A 74 -9.29 10.36 -6.22
N ASP A 75 -8.72 11.45 -5.70
CA ASP A 75 -7.71 12.24 -6.42
C ASP A 75 -6.33 11.66 -6.12
N TRP A 76 -5.83 10.76 -6.97
CA TRP A 76 -4.61 9.98 -6.73
C TRP A 76 -3.34 10.55 -7.37
N GLU A 77 -3.39 11.69 -8.04
CA GLU A 77 -2.24 12.30 -8.71
C GLU A 77 -1.04 12.51 -7.78
N TRP A 78 -1.31 12.71 -6.48
CA TRP A 78 -0.25 12.89 -5.50
C TRP A 78 0.53 11.62 -5.14
N LEU A 79 0.02 10.44 -5.50
CA LEU A 79 0.75 9.17 -5.32
C LEU A 79 2.01 9.10 -6.19
N ASP A 80 2.04 9.82 -7.31
CA ASP A 80 3.16 9.83 -8.26
C ASP A 80 4.49 10.22 -7.58
N ARG A 81 4.43 11.11 -6.59
CA ARG A 81 5.60 11.50 -5.78
C ARG A 81 6.16 10.32 -4.98
N PHE A 82 5.31 9.48 -4.42
CA PHE A 82 5.72 8.37 -3.57
C PHE A 82 6.17 7.16 -4.38
N GLU A 83 5.57 6.95 -5.56
CA GLU A 83 5.96 5.85 -6.45
C GLU A 83 7.35 5.99 -7.06
N GLN A 84 7.80 7.23 -7.30
CA GLN A 84 9.17 7.48 -7.73
C GLN A 84 10.20 7.02 -6.69
N VAL A 85 9.80 6.95 -5.42
CA VAL A 85 10.64 6.54 -4.28
C VAL A 85 10.52 5.03 -4.01
N LEU A 86 9.55 4.35 -4.63
CA LEU A 86 9.26 2.92 -4.50
C LEU A 86 9.80 2.08 -5.67
N ARG A 87 10.44 2.71 -6.67
CA ARG A 87 11.13 2.06 -7.80
C ARG A 87 12.59 1.71 -7.47
#